data_AF-A0A7V1MHR7-F1
#
_entry.id   AF-A0A7V1MHR7-F1
#
_cell.length_a   1.000
_cell.length_b   1.000
_cell.length_c   1.000
_cell.angle_alpha   90.00
_cell.angle_beta   90.00
_cell.angle_gamma   90.00
#
_symmetry.space_group_name_H-M   'P 1'
#
loop_
_entity.id
_entity.type
_entity.pdbx_description
1 polymer ?
#
loop_
_entity_poly.entity_id
_entity_poly.type
_entity_poly.pdbx_seq_one_letter_code
_entity_poly.pdbx_strand_id
1 'polypeptide(L)'
;MASCRSTGAGPSKIGATAPGPPPPAPHVYSLAAPDPGPAEALAAFAARSGLRRVAVLYPRTAEYEQEVRAFARALEALGKVPYEVKIFPRLNHLFQQAETGDLSEYGKLTKQLDSEFLAVLTEWLRKYLKGG
;
A
#
# COMPACT_ATOMS: atom_id res chain seq x y z
N MET A 1 19.25 15.45 8.68
CA MET A 1 18.39 15.63 9.88
C MET A 1 17.19 14.70 9.73
N ALA A 2 17.14 13.62 10.50
CA ALA A 2 15.99 12.71 10.53
C ALA A 2 14.95 13.30 11.48
N SER A 3 13.87 13.85 10.94
CA SER A 3 12.71 14.26 11.74
C SER A 3 11.87 13.02 12.04
N CYS A 4 12.20 12.30 13.11
CA CYS A 4 11.28 11.34 13.71
C CYS A 4 9.98 12.07 14.08
N ARG A 5 8.89 11.84 13.33
CA ARG A 5 7.56 12.28 13.77
C ARG A 5 7.25 11.57 15.07
N SER A 6 6.87 12.34 16.09
CA SER A 6 6.55 11.82 17.41
C SER A 6 5.38 10.85 17.35
N THR A 7 5.57 9.66 17.90
CA THR A 7 4.52 8.68 18.20
C THR A 7 3.72 9.15 19.41
N GLY A 8 2.97 10.25 19.28
CA GLY A 8 2.07 10.71 20.35
C GLY A 8 0.93 9.71 20.56
N ALA A 9 0.52 9.42 21.79
CA ALA A 9 -0.58 8.49 22.09
C ALA A 9 -1.97 9.13 21.90
N GLY A 10 -2.25 9.65 20.70
CA GLY A 10 -3.53 10.31 20.37
C GLY A 10 -4.44 9.42 19.50
N PRO A 11 -5.77 9.64 19.52
CA PRO A 11 -6.70 8.90 18.67
C PRO A 11 -6.45 9.18 17.19
N SER A 12 -6.50 8.14 16.36
CA SER A 12 -6.39 8.26 14.90
C SER A 12 -7.67 8.81 14.27
N LYS A 13 -7.50 9.74 13.34
CA LYS A 13 -8.56 10.35 12.53
C LYS A 13 -8.38 9.90 11.08
N ILE A 14 -9.44 9.38 10.49
CA ILE A 14 -9.43 8.85 9.12
C ILE A 14 -10.52 9.57 8.33
N GLY A 15 -10.14 10.23 7.23
CA GLY A 15 -11.06 10.93 6.34
C GLY A 15 -11.36 10.10 5.09
N ALA A 16 -12.62 9.70 4.90
CA ALA A 16 -13.05 8.88 3.76
C ALA A 16 -13.55 9.68 2.54
N THR A 17 -13.70 11.00 2.67
CA THR A 17 -14.30 11.87 1.63
C THR A 17 -13.58 13.20 1.49
N ALA A 18 -12.42 13.36 2.11
CA ALA A 18 -11.65 14.60 2.01
C ALA A 18 -11.14 14.78 0.56
N PRO A 19 -11.26 15.98 -0.03
CA PRO A 19 -10.92 16.24 -1.43
C PRO A 19 -9.41 16.21 -1.72
N GLY A 20 -8.57 16.01 -0.70
CA GLY A 20 -7.12 15.93 -0.81
C GLY A 20 -6.50 15.37 0.46
N PRO A 21 -5.19 15.03 0.43
CA PRO A 21 -4.50 14.55 1.61
C PRO A 21 -4.51 15.63 2.71
N PRO A 22 -4.70 15.25 3.99
CA PRO A 22 -4.62 16.19 5.09
C PRO A 22 -3.21 16.81 5.15
N PRO A 23 -3.06 18.02 5.74
CA PRO A 23 -1.75 18.52 6.12
C PRO A 23 -1.01 17.46 6.94
N PRO A 24 0.32 17.27 6.76
CA PRO A 24 1.07 16.23 7.45
C PRO A 24 0.95 16.38 8.98
N ALA A 25 0.07 15.59 9.59
CA ALA A 25 -0.23 15.63 11.01
C ALA A 25 -0.17 14.20 11.58
N PRO A 26 0.37 14.01 12.79
CA PRO A 26 0.39 12.69 13.41
C PRO A 26 -1.05 12.19 13.59
N HIS A 27 -1.29 10.95 13.18
CA HIS A 27 -2.57 10.25 13.31
C HIS A 27 -3.74 10.80 12.48
N VAL A 28 -3.48 11.56 11.42
CA VAL A 28 -4.51 11.99 10.47
C VAL A 28 -4.20 11.39 9.11
N TYR A 29 -5.14 10.62 8.57
CA TYR A 29 -4.95 9.85 7.34
C TYR A 29 -6.13 10.03 6.37
N SER A 30 -5.84 10.05 5.06
CA SER A 30 -6.86 10.00 4.00
C SER A 30 -7.07 8.57 3.50
N LEU A 31 -8.32 8.23 3.20
CA LEU A 31 -8.67 7.05 2.36
C LEU A 31 -9.10 7.45 0.95
N ALA A 32 -9.34 8.73 0.71
CA ALA A 32 -9.94 9.24 -0.52
C ALA A 32 -8.94 9.87 -1.49
N ALA A 33 -7.73 10.16 -1.02
CA ALA A 33 -6.70 10.83 -1.79
C ALA A 33 -5.33 10.21 -1.48
N PRO A 34 -4.36 10.30 -2.41
CA PRO A 34 -3.03 9.76 -2.19
C PRO A 34 -2.40 10.30 -0.91
N ASP A 35 -2.10 9.41 0.03
CA ASP A 35 -1.56 9.77 1.34
C ASP A 35 -0.45 8.78 1.72
N PRO A 36 0.80 9.24 1.91
CA PRO A 36 1.89 8.38 2.37
C PRO A 36 1.79 8.02 3.85
N GLY A 37 0.99 8.74 4.65
CA GLY A 37 0.82 8.50 6.08
C GLY A 37 0.31 7.09 6.45
N PRO A 38 -0.76 6.57 5.81
CA PRO A 38 -1.19 5.17 5.96
C PRO A 38 -0.08 4.16 5.71
N ALA A 39 0.74 4.39 4.67
CA ALA A 39 1.84 3.51 4.31
C ALA A 39 2.90 3.44 5.42
N GLU A 40 3.31 4.60 5.94
CA GLU A 40 4.23 4.71 7.08
C GLU A 40 3.66 4.06 8.35
N ALA A 41 2.38 4.29 8.64
CA ALA A 41 1.71 3.73 9.81
C ALA A 41 1.58 2.20 9.74
N LEU A 42 1.31 1.65 8.56
CA LEU A 42 1.24 0.20 8.33
C LEU A 42 2.62 -0.45 8.44
N ALA A 43 3.66 0.18 7.90
CA ALA A 43 5.03 -0.28 8.08
C ALA A 43 5.40 -0.32 9.57
N ALA A 44 5.12 0.76 10.31
CA ALA A 44 5.34 0.81 11.76
C ALA A 44 4.54 -0.26 12.53
N PHE A 45 3.32 -0.59 12.07
CA PHE A 45 2.55 -1.72 12.61
C PHE A 45 3.22 -3.06 12.36
N ALA A 46 3.69 -3.31 11.15
CA ALA A 46 4.36 -4.54 10.82
C ALA A 46 5.59 -4.77 11.71
N ALA A 47 6.39 -3.73 11.93
CA ALA A 47 7.54 -3.80 12.82
C ALA A 47 7.17 -4.07 14.29
N ARG A 48 6.18 -3.35 14.85
CA ARG A 48 5.79 -3.53 16.26
C ARG A 48 5.09 -4.87 16.53
N SER A 49 4.38 -5.41 15.54
CA SER A 49 3.66 -6.69 15.66
C SER A 49 4.53 -7.92 15.38
N GLY A 50 5.83 -7.74 15.12
CA GLY A 50 6.74 -8.85 14.82
C GLY A 50 6.43 -9.53 13.47
N LEU A 51 5.76 -8.85 12.54
CA LEU A 51 5.58 -9.38 11.19
C LEU A 51 6.96 -9.50 10.54
N ARG A 52 7.34 -10.73 10.21
CA ARG A 52 8.68 -11.05 9.68
C ARG A 52 8.77 -10.95 8.16
N ARG A 53 7.64 -10.85 7.46
CA ARG A 53 7.57 -10.81 6.00
C ARG A 53 6.38 -9.97 5.56
N VAL A 54 6.62 -9.04 4.65
CA VAL A 54 5.58 -8.15 4.10
C VAL A 54 5.70 -8.15 2.59
N ALA A 55 4.60 -8.43 1.90
CA ALA A 55 4.46 -8.21 0.46
C ALA A 55 3.65 -6.96 0.22
N VAL A 56 4.08 -6.18 -0.77
CA VAL A 56 3.42 -4.95 -1.18
C VAL A 56 3.10 -5.07 -2.66
N LEU A 57 1.80 -5.19 -2.97
CA LEU A 57 1.29 -5.39 -4.33
C LEU A 57 0.52 -4.14 -4.75
N TYR A 58 0.99 -3.45 -5.79
CA TYR A 58 0.39 -2.19 -6.25
C TYR A 58 0.04 -2.20 -7.74
N PRO A 59 -1.16 -1.72 -8.12
CA PRO A 59 -1.47 -1.33 -9.49
C PRO A 59 -0.80 0.01 -9.84
N ARG A 60 -0.50 0.23 -11.13
CA ARG A 60 -0.01 1.54 -11.58
C ARG A 60 -1.20 2.46 -11.86
N THR A 61 -1.33 3.49 -11.04
CA THR A 61 -1.89 4.78 -11.47
C THR A 61 -0.87 5.87 -11.10
N ALA A 62 -0.85 6.97 -11.85
CA ALA A 62 0.10 8.08 -11.62
C ALA A 62 -0.02 8.66 -10.19
N GLU A 63 -1.19 8.52 -9.58
CA GLU A 63 -1.50 9.02 -8.24
C GLU A 63 -0.85 8.17 -7.12
N TYR A 64 -0.73 6.85 -7.30
CA TYR A 64 -0.26 5.93 -6.25
C TYR A 64 1.24 5.67 -6.24
N GLU A 65 2.00 6.12 -7.24
CA GLU A 65 3.45 5.93 -7.23
C GLU A 65 4.14 6.58 -6.01
N GLN A 66 3.62 7.71 -5.53
CA GLN A 66 4.15 8.36 -4.34
C GLN A 66 3.93 7.52 -3.08
N GLU A 67 2.78 6.84 -2.98
CA GLU A 67 2.48 5.92 -1.87
C GLU A 67 3.38 4.70 -1.90
N VAL A 68 3.58 4.08 -3.07
CA VAL A 68 4.49 2.92 -3.23
C VAL A 68 5.88 3.29 -2.74
N ARG A 69 6.40 4.46 -3.16
CA ARG A 69 7.71 4.95 -2.74
C ARG A 69 7.75 5.27 -1.25
N ALA A 70 6.68 5.80 -0.67
CA ALA A 70 6.59 6.05 0.77
C ALA A 70 6.58 4.75 1.57
N PHE A 71 5.82 3.75 1.11
CA PHE A 71 5.75 2.43 1.71
C PHE A 71 7.12 1.73 1.70
N ALA A 72 7.79 1.74 0.53
CA ALA A 72 9.12 1.16 0.39
C ALA A 72 10.13 1.84 1.33
N ARG A 73 10.18 3.18 1.37
CA ARG A 73 11.06 3.92 2.29
C ARG A 73 10.74 3.63 3.76
N ALA A 74 9.46 3.52 4.11
CA ALA A 74 9.04 3.22 5.47
C ALA A 74 9.48 1.80 5.88
N LEU A 75 9.38 0.82 4.99
CA LEU A 75 9.88 -0.53 5.22
C LEU A 75 11.40 -0.58 5.31
N GLU A 76 12.13 0.11 4.44
CA GLU A 76 13.59 0.22 4.49
C GLU A 76 14.07 0.80 5.82
N ALA A 77 13.42 1.86 6.30
CA ALA A 77 13.75 2.51 7.57
C ALA A 77 13.56 1.59 8.79
N LEU A 78 12.74 0.54 8.67
CA LEU A 78 12.51 -0.41 9.76
C LEU A 78 13.61 -1.46 9.91
N GLY A 79 14.46 -1.65 8.88
CA GLY A 79 15.71 -2.42 8.91
C GLY A 79 15.62 -3.91 9.32
N LYS A 80 14.45 -4.41 9.71
CA LYS A 80 14.26 -5.71 10.39
C LYS A 80 13.25 -6.64 9.72
N VAL A 81 12.51 -6.16 8.72
CA VAL A 81 11.45 -6.91 8.06
C VAL A 81 11.83 -7.17 6.60
N PRO A 82 12.19 -8.41 6.22
CA PRO A 82 12.26 -8.82 4.83
C PRO A 82 10.99 -8.42 4.07
N TYR A 83 11.14 -7.69 2.97
CA TYR A 83 10.01 -7.21 2.19
C TYR A 83 10.19 -7.48 0.70
N GLU A 84 9.07 -7.64 0.00
CA GLU A 84 9.02 -7.76 -1.46
C GLU A 84 8.00 -6.74 -1.99
N VAL A 85 8.40 -5.96 -3.00
CA VAL A 85 7.53 -4.99 -3.69
C VAL A 85 7.34 -5.46 -5.13
N LYS A 86 6.09 -5.63 -5.55
CA LYS A 86 5.72 -5.93 -6.94
C LYS A 86 4.70 -4.91 -7.42
N ILE A 87 5.06 -4.25 -8.53
CA ILE A 87 4.20 -3.27 -9.21
C ILE A 87 3.62 -3.95 -10.46
N PHE A 88 2.30 -3.80 -10.65
CA PHE A 88 1.57 -4.32 -11.79
C PHE A 88 1.13 -3.15 -12.70
N PRO A 89 1.85 -2.88 -13.79
CA PRO A 89 1.70 -1.64 -14.54
C PRO A 89 0.41 -1.52 -15.35
N ARG A 90 -0.32 -2.63 -15.55
CA ARG A 90 -1.53 -2.70 -16.37
C ARG A 90 -2.79 -3.02 -15.57
N LEU A 91 -2.72 -2.88 -14.24
CA LEU A 91 -3.84 -3.17 -13.36
C LEU A 91 -4.43 -1.88 -12.80
N ASN A 92 -5.75 -1.87 -12.63
CA ASN A 92 -6.46 -0.85 -11.85
C ASN A 92 -6.39 -1.17 -10.34
N HIS A 93 -6.95 -0.30 -9.49
CA HIS A 93 -6.97 -0.49 -8.03
C HIS A 93 -7.78 -1.70 -7.54
N LEU A 94 -8.54 -2.36 -8.42
CA LEU A 94 -9.22 -3.63 -8.14
C LEU A 94 -8.42 -4.86 -8.64
N PHE A 95 -7.18 -4.66 -9.11
CA PHE A 95 -6.32 -5.70 -9.70
C PHE A 95 -6.92 -6.35 -10.96
N GLN A 96 -7.66 -5.58 -11.75
CA GLN A 96 -8.19 -5.97 -13.06
C GLN A 96 -7.34 -5.34 -14.15
N GLN A 97 -7.20 -6.01 -15.31
CA GLN A 97 -6.53 -5.43 -16.47
C GLN A 97 -7.24 -4.14 -16.90
N ALA A 98 -6.50 -3.05 -17.03
CA ALA A 98 -7.00 -1.74 -17.42
C ALA A 98 -5.93 -1.00 -18.24
N GLU A 99 -6.36 -0.11 -19.11
CA GLU A 99 -5.42 0.68 -19.93
C GLU A 99 -4.87 1.88 -19.16
N THR A 100 -5.75 2.59 -18.43
CA THR A 100 -5.38 3.80 -17.66
C THR A 100 -5.59 3.63 -16.16
N GLY A 101 -6.50 2.72 -15.76
CA GLY A 101 -6.86 2.48 -14.36
C GLY A 101 -7.92 3.44 -13.83
N ASP A 102 -8.45 4.32 -14.69
CA ASP A 102 -9.47 5.31 -14.37
C ASP A 102 -10.81 4.66 -14.01
N LEU A 103 -11.54 5.27 -13.08
CA LEU A 103 -12.85 4.80 -12.62
C LEU A 103 -13.86 4.67 -13.77
N SER A 104 -13.75 5.50 -14.81
CA SER A 104 -14.63 5.45 -15.98
C SER A 104 -14.48 4.15 -16.80
N GLU A 105 -13.37 3.42 -16.67
CA GLU A 105 -13.19 2.11 -17.31
C GLU A 105 -14.04 1.02 -16.63
N TYR A 106 -14.45 1.21 -15.37
CA TYR A 106 -14.91 0.11 -14.50
C TYR A 106 -16.19 -0.54 -15.00
N GLY A 107 -17.07 0.23 -15.64
CA GLY A 107 -18.29 -0.29 -16.25
C GLY A 107 -18.04 -1.14 -17.50
N LYS A 108 -16.85 -1.05 -18.10
CA LYS A 108 -16.48 -1.70 -19.37
C LYS A 108 -15.52 -2.87 -19.17
N LEU A 109 -14.81 -2.94 -18.05
CA LEU A 109 -13.85 -3.99 -17.76
C LEU A 109 -14.54 -5.32 -17.42
N THR A 110 -13.88 -6.42 -17.77
CA THR A 110 -14.24 -7.73 -17.27
C THR A 110 -14.04 -7.75 -15.75
N LYS A 111 -15.05 -8.20 -14.99
CA LYS A 111 -15.00 -8.28 -13.51
C LYS A 111 -14.08 -9.39 -12.99
N GLN A 112 -13.01 -9.69 -13.71
CA GLN A 112 -12.07 -10.76 -13.43
C GLN A 112 -10.76 -10.16 -12.91
N LEU A 113 -10.26 -10.74 -11.81
CA LEU A 113 -8.94 -10.43 -11.30
C LEU A 113 -7.87 -10.92 -12.28
N ASP A 114 -6.77 -10.18 -12.37
CA ASP A 114 -5.68 -10.54 -13.24
C ASP A 114 -4.99 -11.85 -12.85
N SER A 115 -4.70 -12.66 -13.86
CA SER A 115 -4.07 -13.96 -13.68
C SER A 115 -2.61 -13.89 -13.21
N GLU A 116 -1.84 -12.87 -13.64
CA GLU A 116 -0.45 -12.67 -13.17
C GLU A 116 -0.47 -12.28 -11.69
N PHE A 117 -1.34 -11.34 -11.31
CA PHE A 117 -1.56 -10.97 -9.91
C PHE A 117 -1.88 -12.17 -9.03
N LEU A 118 -2.85 -13.00 -9.44
CA LEU A 118 -3.24 -14.20 -8.70
C LEU A 118 -2.09 -15.22 -8.61
N ALA A 119 -1.30 -15.39 -9.67
CA ALA A 119 -0.14 -16.26 -9.67
C ALA A 119 0.93 -15.78 -8.67
N VAL A 120 1.30 -14.49 -8.72
CA VAL A 120 2.28 -13.90 -7.79
C VAL A 120 1.82 -14.02 -6.35
N LEU A 121 0.56 -13.71 -6.06
CA LEU A 121 0.00 -13.84 -4.71
C LEU A 121 0.05 -15.31 -4.25
N THR A 122 -0.35 -16.25 -5.11
CA THR A 122 -0.35 -17.68 -4.80
C THR A 122 1.05 -18.20 -4.55
N GLU A 123 2.03 -17.80 -5.35
CA GLU A 123 3.43 -18.18 -5.18
C GLU A 123 4.01 -17.64 -3.87
N TRP A 124 3.74 -16.36 -3.58
CA TRP A 124 4.19 -15.73 -2.33
C TRP A 124 3.60 -16.45 -1.11
N LEU A 125 2.30 -16.73 -1.12
CA LEU A 125 1.64 -17.48 -0.05
C LEU A 125 2.21 -18.90 0.07
N ARG A 126 2.43 -19.62 -1.04
CA ARG A 126 3.03 -20.96 -1.01
C ARG A 126 4.44 -20.96 -0.43
N LYS A 127 5.26 -19.96 -0.78
CA LYS A 127 6.64 -19.80 -0.31
C LYS A 127 6.72 -19.63 1.20
N TYR A 128 5.71 -19.01 1.82
CA TYR A 128 5.79 -18.59 3.22
C TYR A 128 4.74 -19.20 4.17
N LEU A 129 3.69 -19.85 3.66
CA LEU A 129 2.69 -20.54 4.47
C LEU A 129 2.95 -22.05 4.63
N LYS A 130 3.74 -22.69 3.75
CA LYS A 130 4.02 -24.13 3.83
C LYS A 130 5.15 -24.53 4.79
N GLY A 131 5.63 -23.62 5.64
CA GLY A 131 6.72 -23.84 6.58
C GLY A 131 6.44 -23.31 7.99
N GLY A 132 5.23 -23.55 8.49
CA GLY A 132 4.81 -23.31 9.88
C GLY A 132 4.57 -24.62 10.59
#